data_AF-A0A368ZCD5-F1
#
_entry.id   AF-A0A368ZCD5-F1
#
_cell.length_a   1.000
_cell.length_b   1.000
_cell.length_c   1.000
_cell.angle_alpha   90.00
_cell.angle_beta   90.00
_cell.angle_gamma   90.00
#
_symmetry.space_group_name_H-M   'P 1'
#
loop_
_entity.id
_entity.type
_entity.pdbx_description
1 polymer ?
#
loop_
_entity_poly.entity_id
_entity_poly.type
_entity_poly.pdbx_seq_one_letter_code
_entity_poly.pdbx_strand_id
1 'polypeptide(L)'
;MKKIALYILFLVVANGSAQELNLPVFTQYLADNNFVISPTYAGIGDNLKIRANGLTQWVGIKDAPDNQSIYADFRISDRSGIGISAYNDKNGNTRQKGVKFSFAHHITLDYKTKQFLSFGLSYNINNFRIAIEDFNTSYDTPIIDPYITGDKGQSNNNFDAGLLYRWKAFYLSFNANNILKKDIDDYINVEPSLLLNYQIYSGVVIKSKQNKDVELEPSVFYQMFSSDKRSSTDISFKYRKFNRKGDYYFLGGSYRFLNDQFLKPLNIGPMAGITFNQFFFAYSYQVTMNDLAAYNSGTHMVTIGLDFLQGASNCACTKGTSQSYYR
;
A
#
# COMPACT_ATOMS: atom_id res chain seq x y z
N MET A 1 -19.94 -11.45 30.12
CA MET A 1 -18.71 -10.65 30.13
C MET A 1 -18.09 -10.46 28.74
N LYS A 2 -17.76 -11.52 27.97
CA LYS A 2 -17.17 -11.38 26.61
C LYS A 2 -17.97 -10.50 25.63
N LYS A 3 -19.30 -10.62 25.62
CA LYS A 3 -20.18 -9.79 24.75
C LYS A 3 -20.19 -8.31 25.18
N ILE A 4 -20.15 -8.04 26.48
CA ILE A 4 -20.13 -6.67 27.04
C ILE A 4 -18.81 -5.98 26.71
N ALA A 5 -17.68 -6.67 26.86
CA ALA A 5 -16.38 -6.14 26.47
C ALA A 5 -16.31 -5.81 24.96
N LEU A 6 -16.97 -6.60 24.11
CA LEU A 6 -17.05 -6.37 22.68
C LEU A 6 -17.90 -5.15 22.33
N TYR A 7 -19.02 -4.93 23.04
CA TYR A 7 -19.83 -3.71 22.88
C TYR A 7 -19.10 -2.46 23.38
N ILE A 8 -18.36 -2.56 24.50
CA ILE A 8 -17.55 -1.45 25.02
C ILE A 8 -16.42 -1.11 24.03
N LEU A 9 -15.73 -2.12 23.48
CA LEU A 9 -14.71 -1.91 22.46
C LEU A 9 -15.28 -1.22 21.22
N PHE A 10 -16.47 -1.62 20.76
CA PHE A 10 -17.13 -1.01 19.61
C PHE A 10 -17.55 0.45 19.90
N LEU A 11 -18.02 0.74 21.11
CA LEU A 11 -18.37 2.10 21.57
C LEU A 11 -17.14 3.02 21.69
N VAL A 12 -16.00 2.48 22.14
CA VAL A 12 -14.74 3.23 22.24
C VAL A 12 -14.18 3.56 20.86
N VAL A 13 -14.25 2.62 19.91
CA VAL A 13 -13.85 2.87 18.51
C VAL A 13 -14.77 3.88 17.84
N ALA A 14 -16.08 3.86 18.14
CA ALA A 14 -17.06 4.75 17.52
C ALA A 14 -16.94 6.23 17.93
N ASN A 15 -16.29 6.55 19.06
CA ASN A 15 -16.14 7.92 19.58
C ASN A 15 -14.70 8.44 19.52
N GLY A 16 -13.79 7.75 18.82
CA GLY A 16 -12.40 8.17 18.70
C GLY A 16 -12.20 9.29 17.68
N SER A 17 -11.52 10.36 18.07
CA SER A 17 -10.90 11.32 17.15
C SER A 17 -9.44 10.92 16.89
N ALA A 18 -8.98 11.14 15.66
CA ALA A 18 -7.75 10.61 15.10
C ALA A 18 -7.11 11.64 14.18
N GLN A 19 -5.99 12.22 14.59
CA GLN A 19 -5.19 13.05 13.70
C GLN A 19 -4.43 12.15 12.70
N GLU A 20 -4.07 12.57 11.46
CA GLU A 20 -3.20 11.74 10.58
C GLU A 20 -2.44 12.49 9.45
N LEU A 21 -1.28 11.93 9.05
CA LEU A 21 -0.65 11.99 7.71
C LEU A 21 -0.62 10.59 7.04
N ASN A 22 -0.99 10.46 5.77
CA ASN A 22 -0.96 9.17 5.04
C ASN A 22 0.26 9.10 4.11
N LEU A 23 0.98 7.97 4.11
CA LEU A 23 2.05 7.73 3.15
C LEU A 23 1.46 7.27 1.80
N PRO A 24 1.76 7.93 0.68
CA PRO A 24 1.21 7.57 -0.62
C PRO A 24 1.56 6.13 -1.02
N VAL A 25 0.58 5.41 -1.59
CA VAL A 25 0.82 4.11 -2.22
C VAL A 25 1.47 4.34 -3.59
N PHE A 26 2.75 4.00 -3.74
CA PHE A 26 3.49 4.09 -4.99
C PHE A 26 3.30 2.84 -5.86
N THR A 27 4.34 2.39 -6.57
CA THR A 27 4.34 1.18 -7.40
C THR A 27 4.60 -0.09 -6.59
N GLN A 28 4.78 0.00 -5.27
CA GLN A 28 5.09 -1.11 -4.37
C GLN A 28 4.13 -2.31 -4.52
N TYR A 29 2.86 -2.05 -4.81
CA TYR A 29 1.86 -3.10 -5.01
C TYR A 29 2.16 -3.99 -6.23
N LEU A 30 2.79 -3.45 -7.27
CA LEU A 30 3.19 -4.21 -8.46
C LEU A 30 4.33 -5.18 -8.18
N ALA A 31 5.12 -4.95 -7.13
CA ALA A 31 6.14 -5.86 -6.63
C ALA A 31 5.53 -7.01 -5.80
N ASP A 32 4.44 -7.58 -6.31
CA ASP A 32 3.64 -8.67 -5.73
C ASP A 32 3.25 -8.48 -4.26
N ASN A 33 2.93 -7.22 -3.92
CA ASN A 33 2.56 -6.80 -2.58
C ASN A 33 1.20 -6.09 -2.54
N ASN A 34 0.13 -6.79 -2.92
CA ASN A 34 -1.23 -6.24 -2.87
C ASN A 34 -1.69 -5.85 -1.45
N PHE A 35 -1.04 -6.37 -0.40
CA PHE A 35 -1.34 -6.02 0.99
C PHE A 35 -1.07 -4.53 1.29
N VAL A 36 -0.17 -3.88 0.54
CA VAL A 36 0.02 -2.41 0.58
C VAL A 36 -1.28 -1.67 0.28
N ILE A 37 -2.09 -2.18 -0.65
CA ILE A 37 -3.33 -1.54 -1.08
C ILE A 37 -4.46 -1.80 -0.08
N SER A 38 -4.61 -3.04 0.36
CA SER A 38 -5.77 -3.43 1.16
C SER A 38 -5.42 -4.45 2.24
N PRO A 39 -5.96 -4.29 3.47
CA PRO A 39 -5.87 -5.32 4.48
C PRO A 39 -6.53 -6.64 4.05
N THR A 40 -7.48 -6.61 3.12
CA THR A 40 -8.20 -7.80 2.64
C THR A 40 -7.29 -8.84 1.98
N TYR A 41 -6.07 -8.46 1.59
CA TYR A 41 -5.08 -9.38 1.01
C TYR A 41 -4.26 -10.13 2.06
N ALA A 42 -4.36 -9.78 3.35
CA ALA A 42 -3.59 -10.46 4.39
C ALA A 42 -3.91 -11.97 4.42
N GLY A 43 -2.88 -12.81 4.30
CA GLY A 43 -3.04 -14.26 4.30
C GLY A 43 -3.67 -14.84 3.04
N ILE A 44 -3.80 -14.07 1.95
CA ILE A 44 -4.13 -14.59 0.61
C ILE A 44 -2.83 -15.00 -0.10
N GLY A 45 -2.79 -16.25 -0.56
CA GLY A 45 -1.65 -16.81 -1.27
C GLY A 45 -0.77 -17.67 -0.38
N ASP A 46 0.53 -17.34 -0.33
CA ASP A 46 1.51 -18.02 0.49
C ASP A 46 1.23 -17.79 1.98
N ASN A 47 1.69 -18.69 2.84
CA ASN A 47 1.26 -18.69 4.24
C ASN A 47 1.97 -17.61 5.07
N LEU A 48 3.22 -17.27 4.74
CA LEU A 48 3.93 -16.13 5.29
C LEU A 48 4.66 -15.42 4.16
N LYS A 49 4.29 -14.17 3.90
CA LYS A 49 4.91 -13.31 2.90
C LYS A 49 5.51 -12.10 3.57
N ILE A 50 6.80 -11.85 3.30
CA ILE A 50 7.52 -10.66 3.78
C ILE A 50 8.04 -9.88 2.59
N ARG A 51 7.82 -8.56 2.58
CA ARG A 51 8.33 -7.63 1.57
C ARG A 51 8.92 -6.42 2.26
N ALA A 52 10.20 -6.14 2.02
CA ALA A 52 10.84 -4.90 2.42
C ALA A 52 11.12 -4.07 1.18
N ASN A 53 10.87 -2.76 1.27
CA ASN A 53 10.94 -1.83 0.17
C ASN A 53 11.77 -0.61 0.58
N GLY A 54 12.68 -0.20 -0.29
CA GLY A 54 13.37 1.09 -0.22
C GLY A 54 13.01 1.90 -1.46
N LEU A 55 12.58 3.14 -1.26
CA LEU A 55 12.11 4.04 -2.31
C LEU A 55 12.75 5.41 -2.13
N THR A 56 13.51 5.86 -3.13
CA THR A 56 14.16 7.17 -3.14
C THR A 56 13.56 7.99 -4.28
N GLN A 57 12.85 9.07 -3.94
CA GLN A 57 12.17 9.93 -4.89
C GLN A 57 13.06 11.04 -5.41
N TRP A 58 12.79 11.46 -6.64
CA TRP A 58 13.39 12.63 -7.27
C TRP A 58 14.90 12.70 -7.11
N VAL A 59 15.59 11.64 -7.53
CA VAL A 59 17.05 11.55 -7.44
C VAL A 59 17.68 12.76 -8.13
N GLY A 60 18.66 13.37 -7.45
CA GLY A 60 19.28 14.64 -7.84
C GLY A 60 18.76 15.85 -7.05
N ILE A 61 17.57 15.76 -6.46
CA ILE A 61 17.08 16.79 -5.53
C ILE A 61 17.62 16.48 -4.13
N LYS A 62 18.32 17.46 -3.54
CA LYS A 62 18.82 17.34 -2.17
C LYS A 62 17.64 17.25 -1.21
N ASP A 63 17.76 16.38 -0.20
CA ASP A 63 16.77 16.25 0.86
C ASP A 63 15.37 15.79 0.38
N ALA A 64 15.32 15.17 -0.81
CA ALA A 64 14.12 14.58 -1.38
C ALA A 64 13.56 13.41 -0.56
N PRO A 65 12.29 13.03 -0.77
CA PRO A 65 11.66 11.96 -0.02
C PRO A 65 12.37 10.61 -0.17
N ASP A 66 12.71 9.99 0.96
CA ASP A 66 13.24 8.63 1.07
C ASP A 66 12.38 7.81 2.03
N ASN A 67 11.91 6.67 1.54
CA ASN A 67 10.97 5.80 2.24
C ASN A 67 11.52 4.39 2.38
N GLN A 68 11.39 3.85 3.59
CA GLN A 68 11.65 2.46 3.87
C GLN A 68 10.39 1.85 4.46
N SER A 69 9.97 0.71 3.93
CA SER A 69 8.77 0.03 4.41
C SER A 69 8.96 -1.48 4.45
N ILE A 70 8.29 -2.12 5.40
CA ILE A 70 8.23 -3.56 5.54
C ILE A 70 6.78 -3.99 5.68
N TYR A 71 6.43 -5.08 5.02
CA TYR A 71 5.11 -5.68 5.00
C TYR A 71 5.29 -7.16 5.30
N ALA A 72 4.57 -7.66 6.28
CA ALA A 72 4.53 -9.08 6.58
C ALA A 72 3.08 -9.49 6.79
N ASP A 73 2.61 -10.48 6.03
CA ASP A 73 1.28 -11.03 6.20
C ASP A 73 1.34 -12.54 6.27
N PHE A 74 0.48 -13.11 7.11
CA PHE A 74 0.41 -14.55 7.30
C PHE A 74 -0.98 -15.03 7.66
N ARG A 75 -1.24 -16.29 7.38
CA ARG A 75 -2.52 -16.93 7.67
C ARG A 75 -2.50 -17.53 9.07
N ILE A 76 -3.57 -17.28 9.83
CA ILE A 76 -3.76 -17.81 11.19
C ILE A 76 -4.83 -18.90 11.27
N SER A 77 -5.68 -19.00 10.24
CA SER A 77 -6.74 -20.01 10.13
C SER A 77 -7.10 -20.20 8.65
N ASP A 78 -7.87 -21.25 8.31
CA ASP A 78 -8.27 -21.54 6.93
C ASP A 78 -8.92 -20.37 6.19
N ARG A 79 -9.58 -19.49 6.96
CA ARG A 79 -10.33 -18.34 6.45
C ARG A 79 -9.89 -17.02 7.05
N SER A 80 -8.75 -16.96 7.75
CA SER A 80 -8.33 -15.71 8.40
C SER A 80 -6.84 -15.51 8.33
N GLY A 81 -6.46 -14.27 8.04
CA GLY A 81 -5.09 -13.81 7.98
C GLY A 81 -4.89 -12.57 8.82
N ILE A 82 -3.64 -12.34 9.22
CA ILE A 82 -3.21 -11.09 9.82
C ILE A 82 -2.01 -10.56 9.06
N GLY A 83 -1.81 -9.25 9.15
CA GLY A 83 -0.65 -8.63 8.57
C GLY A 83 -0.20 -7.44 9.39
N ILE A 84 1.06 -7.10 9.24
CA ILE A 84 1.67 -5.91 9.80
C ILE A 84 2.39 -5.19 8.68
N SER A 85 2.27 -3.87 8.63
CA SER A 85 3.15 -3.04 7.82
C SER A 85 3.74 -1.93 8.65
N ALA A 86 5.01 -1.64 8.46
CA ALA A 86 5.68 -0.53 9.09
C ALA A 86 6.43 0.27 8.05
N TYR A 87 6.52 1.58 8.23
CA TYR A 87 7.30 2.44 7.36
C TYR A 87 8.01 3.53 8.15
N ASN A 88 9.10 4.00 7.57
CA ASN A 88 9.91 5.11 8.02
C ASN A 88 10.22 5.99 6.80
N ASP A 89 9.67 7.19 6.80
CA ASP A 89 9.78 8.17 5.74
C ASP A 89 10.56 9.39 6.23
N LYS A 90 11.43 9.88 5.37
CA LYS A 90 12.18 11.12 5.55
C LYS A 90 11.92 12.00 4.32
N ASN A 91 11.42 13.22 4.55
CA ASN A 91 11.29 14.23 3.52
C ASN A 91 11.81 15.56 4.05
N GLY A 92 13.00 15.98 3.61
CA GLY A 92 13.71 17.12 4.20
C GLY A 92 13.92 16.98 5.69
N ASN A 93 13.43 17.97 6.45
CA ASN A 93 13.46 17.98 7.91
C ASN A 93 12.18 17.43 8.54
N THR A 94 11.34 16.74 7.77
CA THR A 94 10.18 16.02 8.30
C THR A 94 10.48 14.53 8.37
N ARG A 95 9.98 13.90 9.43
CA ARG A 95 10.11 12.46 9.69
C ARG A 95 8.73 11.91 9.96
N GLN A 96 8.41 10.79 9.31
CA GLN A 96 7.14 10.10 9.53
C GLN A 96 7.37 8.62 9.72
N LYS A 97 6.79 8.05 10.77
CA LYS A 97 6.89 6.63 11.08
C LYS A 97 5.51 6.08 11.35
N GLY A 98 5.13 5.02 10.66
CA GLY A 98 3.85 4.38 10.87
C GLY A 98 3.95 2.88 11.02
N VAL A 99 3.01 2.31 11.77
CA VAL A 99 2.77 0.89 11.91
C VAL A 99 1.29 0.64 11.75
N LYS A 100 0.95 -0.40 11.00
CA LYS A 100 -0.42 -0.80 10.68
C LYS A 100 -0.58 -2.27 10.96
N PHE A 101 -1.60 -2.60 11.76
CA PHE A 101 -1.99 -3.96 12.08
C PHE A 101 -3.28 -4.28 11.36
N SER A 102 -3.28 -5.36 10.58
CA SER A 102 -4.38 -5.73 9.70
C SER A 102 -4.90 -7.12 10.05
N PHE A 103 -6.21 -7.27 10.01
CA PHE A 103 -6.90 -8.55 10.11
C PHE A 103 -7.79 -8.74 8.88
N ALA A 104 -7.77 -9.93 8.31
CA ALA A 104 -8.62 -10.30 7.17
C ALA A 104 -9.39 -11.59 7.44
N HIS A 105 -10.63 -11.63 6.95
CA HIS A 105 -11.46 -12.82 6.96
C HIS A 105 -12.03 -13.11 5.56
N HIS A 106 -11.93 -14.36 5.11
CA HIS A 106 -12.24 -14.78 3.75
C HIS A 106 -13.42 -15.77 3.74
N ILE A 107 -14.45 -15.43 2.98
CA ILE A 107 -15.66 -16.23 2.83
C ILE A 107 -15.73 -16.76 1.39
N THR A 108 -16.06 -18.04 1.25
CA THR A 108 -16.45 -18.61 -0.04
C THR A 108 -17.95 -18.40 -0.22
N LEU A 109 -18.33 -17.62 -1.23
CA LEU A 109 -19.73 -17.45 -1.62
C LEU A 109 -20.22 -18.66 -2.40
N ASP A 110 -19.42 -19.10 -3.38
CA ASP A 110 -19.71 -20.31 -4.15
C ASP A 110 -18.43 -20.99 -4.65
N TYR A 111 -18.35 -22.30 -4.44
CA TYR A 111 -17.25 -23.15 -4.86
C TYR A 111 -17.27 -23.43 -6.36
N LYS A 112 -18.45 -23.59 -6.98
CA LYS A 112 -18.57 -23.98 -8.40
C LYS A 112 -18.17 -22.82 -9.32
N THR A 113 -18.70 -21.63 -9.06
CA THR A 113 -18.38 -20.42 -9.83
C THR A 113 -17.10 -19.71 -9.36
N LYS A 114 -16.46 -20.20 -8.27
CA LYS A 114 -15.25 -19.64 -7.65
C LYS A 114 -15.41 -18.17 -7.27
N GLN A 115 -16.42 -17.89 -6.46
CA GLN A 115 -16.72 -16.57 -5.92
C GLN A 115 -16.29 -16.48 -4.45
N PHE A 116 -15.51 -15.46 -4.14
CA PHE A 116 -14.98 -15.24 -2.80
C PHE A 116 -15.18 -13.78 -2.40
N LEU A 117 -15.49 -13.57 -1.12
CA LEU A 117 -15.62 -12.25 -0.52
C LEU A 117 -14.70 -12.19 0.69
N SER A 118 -13.84 -11.18 0.75
CA SER A 118 -12.90 -10.98 1.86
C SER A 118 -13.14 -9.64 2.51
N PHE A 119 -13.11 -9.63 3.84
CA PHE A 119 -13.25 -8.44 4.67
C PHE A 119 -11.90 -8.17 5.31
N GLY A 120 -11.52 -6.90 5.41
CA GLY A 120 -10.28 -6.47 6.03
C GLY A 120 -10.53 -5.29 6.95
N LEU A 121 -9.88 -5.29 8.11
CA LEU A 121 -9.85 -4.17 9.03
C LEU A 121 -8.39 -3.91 9.39
N SER A 122 -7.99 -2.65 9.47
CA SER A 122 -6.68 -2.27 9.98
C SER A 122 -6.77 -1.22 11.06
N TYR A 123 -5.80 -1.26 11.97
CA TYR A 123 -5.52 -0.22 12.93
C TYR A 123 -4.15 0.39 12.61
N ASN A 124 -4.13 1.70 12.37
CA ASN A 124 -2.97 2.46 11.99
C ASN A 124 -2.49 3.29 13.18
N ILE A 125 -1.18 3.32 13.39
CA ILE A 125 -0.47 4.20 14.31
C ILE A 125 0.55 4.94 13.45
N ASN A 126 0.54 6.26 13.48
CA ASN A 126 1.47 7.11 12.76
C ASN A 126 2.05 8.16 13.69
N ASN A 127 3.31 8.49 13.49
CA ASN A 127 4.04 9.50 14.23
C ASN A 127 4.70 10.42 13.23
N PHE A 128 4.32 11.68 13.25
CA PHE A 128 4.96 12.74 12.49
C PHE A 128 5.82 13.57 13.43
N ARG A 129 7.03 13.94 12.99
CA ARG A 129 7.90 14.87 13.70
C ARG A 129 8.63 15.77 12.72
N ILE A 130 8.79 17.02 13.10
CA ILE A 130 9.73 17.94 12.46
C ILE A 130 11.07 17.79 13.19
N ALA A 131 12.10 17.38 12.45
CA ALA A 131 13.48 17.26 12.92
C ALA A 131 14.12 18.66 12.93
N ILE A 132 13.81 19.44 13.96
CA ILE A 132 14.33 20.80 14.15
C ILE A 132 15.85 20.77 14.35
N GLU A 133 16.38 19.66 14.85
CA GLU A 133 17.82 19.41 14.95
C GLU A 133 18.57 19.44 13.61
N ASP A 134 17.88 19.20 12.49
CA ASP A 134 18.46 19.22 11.15
C ASP A 134 18.37 20.61 10.48
N PHE A 135 17.85 21.62 11.20
CA PHE A 135 17.74 22.98 10.69
C PHE A 135 19.12 23.61 10.62
N ASN A 136 19.53 24.00 9.42
CA ASN A 136 20.80 24.65 9.16
C ASN A 136 20.56 26.05 8.60
N THR A 137 21.38 27.01 9.01
CA THR A 137 21.35 28.37 8.44
C THR A 137 21.82 28.34 7.00
N SER A 138 21.08 28.99 6.09
CA SER A 138 21.48 29.21 4.70
C SER A 138 21.61 30.70 4.40
N TYR A 139 22.09 31.06 3.20
CA TYR A 139 22.10 32.46 2.75
C TYR A 139 20.69 33.10 2.84
N ASP A 140 19.65 32.33 2.52
CA ASP A 140 18.26 32.77 2.58
C ASP A 140 17.65 32.71 4.00
N THR A 141 18.26 31.92 4.90
CA THR A 141 17.84 31.76 6.30
C THR A 141 19.04 31.90 7.24
N PRO A 142 19.57 33.13 7.41
CA PRO A 142 20.83 33.34 8.15
C PRO A 142 20.69 33.08 9.66
N ILE A 143 19.46 33.04 10.17
CA ILE A 143 19.14 32.82 11.58
C ILE A 143 17.97 31.83 11.65
N ILE A 144 18.09 30.80 12.51
CA ILE A 144 16.99 29.89 12.83
C ILE A 144 16.07 30.62 13.81
N ASP A 145 14.76 30.64 13.54
CA ASP A 145 13.77 31.32 14.37
C ASP A 145 13.85 30.87 15.84
N PRO A 146 14.21 31.77 16.78
CA PRO A 146 14.32 31.45 18.20
C PRO A 146 13.02 30.96 18.86
N TYR A 147 11.86 31.19 18.23
CA TYR A 147 10.58 30.68 18.73
C TYR A 147 10.34 29.20 18.37
N ILE A 148 11.07 28.65 17.40
CA ILE A 148 11.01 27.22 17.07
C ILE A 148 11.86 26.45 18.08
N THR A 149 11.25 26.16 19.23
CA THR A 149 11.87 25.43 20.34
C THR A 149 11.17 24.10 20.60
N GLY A 150 11.97 23.07 20.90
CA GLY A 150 11.50 21.73 21.27
C GLY A 150 10.97 20.90 20.09
N ASP A 151 10.95 19.58 20.25
CA ASP A 151 10.44 18.66 19.24
C ASP A 151 8.94 18.88 18.98
N LYS A 152 8.60 19.25 17.74
CA LYS A 152 7.22 19.30 17.27
C LYS A 152 6.88 17.97 16.62
N GLY A 153 6.15 17.14 17.34
CA GLY A 153 5.64 15.88 16.82
C GLY A 153 4.20 15.64 17.21
N GLN A 154 3.48 14.89 16.38
CA GLN A 154 2.13 14.42 16.65
C GLN A 154 2.05 12.91 16.45
N SER A 155 1.23 12.26 17.27
CA SER A 155 0.94 10.84 17.20
C SER A 155 -0.53 10.64 16.89
N ASN A 156 -0.79 9.69 16.01
CA ASN A 156 -1.95 9.68 15.14
C ASN A 156 -2.43 8.24 15.02
N ASN A 157 -3.68 7.95 15.33
CA ASN A 157 -4.19 6.57 15.23
C ASN A 157 -5.47 6.53 14.43
N ASN A 158 -5.60 5.64 13.47
CA ASN A 158 -6.80 5.57 12.61
C ASN A 158 -7.19 4.11 12.30
N PHE A 159 -8.32 3.95 11.61
CA PHE A 159 -8.80 2.64 11.14
C PHE A 159 -9.04 2.66 9.64
N ASP A 160 -8.77 1.51 9.01
CA ASP A 160 -9.07 1.25 7.61
C ASP A 160 -10.01 0.05 7.50
N ALA A 161 -10.98 0.12 6.60
CA ALA A 161 -11.84 -1.00 6.27
C ALA A 161 -11.76 -1.32 4.77
N GLY A 162 -11.77 -2.61 4.44
CA GLY A 162 -11.67 -3.09 3.06
C GLY A 162 -12.62 -4.23 2.75
N LEU A 163 -13.06 -4.27 1.50
CA LEU A 163 -13.85 -5.34 0.89
C LEU A 163 -13.17 -5.79 -0.39
N LEU A 164 -12.96 -7.09 -0.54
CA LEU A 164 -12.38 -7.69 -1.75
C LEU A 164 -13.30 -8.76 -2.28
N TYR A 165 -13.80 -8.53 -3.48
CA TYR A 165 -14.56 -9.51 -4.25
C TYR A 165 -13.67 -10.16 -5.30
N ARG A 166 -13.66 -11.49 -5.35
CA ARG A 166 -12.93 -12.26 -6.36
C ARG A 166 -13.84 -13.22 -7.06
N TRP A 167 -13.82 -13.18 -8.38
CA TRP A 167 -14.59 -14.06 -9.24
C TRP A 167 -13.67 -14.67 -10.29
N LYS A 168 -13.37 -15.98 -10.12
CA LYS A 168 -12.37 -16.69 -10.92
C LYS A 168 -11.02 -15.94 -10.93
N ALA A 169 -10.70 -15.25 -12.01
CA ALA A 169 -9.46 -14.51 -12.22
C ALA A 169 -9.62 -12.99 -12.11
N PHE A 170 -10.85 -12.51 -11.99
CA PHE A 170 -11.18 -11.10 -11.75
C PHE A 170 -11.13 -10.80 -10.26
N TYR A 171 -10.61 -9.63 -9.90
CA TYR A 171 -10.60 -9.13 -8.53
C TYR A 171 -11.02 -7.66 -8.50
N LEU A 172 -11.76 -7.29 -7.46
CA LEU A 172 -12.19 -5.93 -7.18
C LEU A 172 -12.11 -5.68 -5.68
N SER A 173 -11.23 -4.76 -5.29
CA SER A 173 -11.03 -4.30 -3.93
C SER A 173 -11.57 -2.88 -3.78
N PHE A 174 -12.31 -2.64 -2.71
CA PHE A 174 -12.73 -1.34 -2.25
C PHE A 174 -12.19 -1.13 -0.83
N ASN A 175 -11.52 -0.01 -0.58
CA ASN A 175 -11.01 0.34 0.74
C ASN A 175 -11.41 1.77 1.10
N ALA A 176 -11.79 1.93 2.36
CA ALA A 176 -11.96 3.21 3.01
C ALA A 176 -10.85 3.31 4.06
N ASN A 177 -9.82 4.09 3.73
CA ASN A 177 -8.70 4.31 4.63
C ASN A 177 -8.91 5.62 5.39
N ASN A 178 -8.50 5.66 6.64
CA ASN A 178 -8.55 6.84 7.51
C ASN A 178 -9.99 7.26 7.83
N ILE A 179 -10.76 6.33 8.39
CA ILE A 179 -12.20 6.50 8.65
C ILE A 179 -12.49 7.50 9.76
N LEU A 180 -11.61 7.61 10.75
CA LEU A 180 -11.78 8.52 11.88
C LEU A 180 -11.38 9.95 11.51
N LYS A 181 -12.15 10.91 12.06
CA LYS A 181 -11.90 12.34 11.89
C LYS A 181 -10.79 12.82 12.83
N LYS A 182 -10.00 13.77 12.36
CA LYS A 182 -9.06 14.54 13.15
C LYS A 182 -9.77 15.50 14.07
N ASP A 183 -9.30 15.54 15.32
CA ASP A 183 -9.58 16.64 16.23
C ASP A 183 -8.71 17.84 15.81
N ILE A 184 -9.35 18.89 15.32
CA ILE A 184 -8.71 20.15 14.94
C ILE A 184 -9.22 21.23 15.90
N ASP A 185 -8.31 22.06 16.41
CA ASP A 185 -8.72 23.26 17.13
C ASP A 185 -9.44 24.19 16.13
N ASP A 186 -10.70 24.51 16.40
CA ASP A 186 -11.59 25.34 15.55
C ASP A 186 -11.01 26.73 15.20
N TYR A 187 -9.92 27.13 15.84
CA TYR A 187 -9.21 28.39 15.59
C TYR A 187 -8.40 28.40 14.29
N ILE A 188 -8.09 27.23 13.72
CA ILE A 188 -7.32 27.09 12.46
C ILE A 188 -8.24 26.51 11.38
N ASN A 189 -9.12 27.34 10.81
CA ASN A 189 -10.09 26.97 9.75
C ASN A 189 -9.47 26.54 8.40
N VAL A 190 -8.17 26.24 8.34
CA VAL A 190 -7.43 25.92 7.11
C VAL A 190 -7.17 24.42 6.99
N GLU A 191 -7.22 23.65 8.08
CA GLU A 191 -6.92 22.22 8.05
C GLU A 191 -8.22 21.37 7.98
N PRO A 192 -8.34 20.43 7.02
CA PRO A 192 -9.49 19.54 6.93
C PRO A 192 -9.52 18.51 8.05
N SER A 193 -10.68 18.36 8.72
CA SER A 193 -10.88 17.39 9.80
C SER A 193 -11.08 15.94 9.33
N LEU A 194 -11.35 15.68 8.04
CA LEU A 194 -11.55 14.33 7.51
C LEU A 194 -10.62 14.06 6.32
N LEU A 195 -9.59 13.24 6.55
CA LEU A 195 -8.64 12.80 5.53
C LEU A 195 -8.97 11.41 4.96
N LEU A 196 -10.26 11.09 4.91
CA LEU A 196 -10.76 9.83 4.39
C LEU A 196 -10.30 9.62 2.94
N ASN A 197 -9.68 8.48 2.69
CA ASN A 197 -9.09 8.12 1.41
C ASN A 197 -9.77 6.86 0.86
N TYR A 198 -10.56 7.04 -0.20
CA TYR A 198 -11.21 5.94 -0.90
C TYR A 198 -10.27 5.37 -1.95
N GLN A 199 -10.08 4.05 -1.90
CA GLN A 199 -9.21 3.34 -2.83
C GLN A 199 -9.98 2.20 -3.50
N ILE A 200 -9.86 2.12 -4.82
CA ILE A 200 -10.43 1.04 -5.62
C ILE A 200 -9.30 0.39 -6.39
N TYR A 201 -9.17 -0.93 -6.28
CA TYR A 201 -8.18 -1.70 -7.03
C TYR A 201 -8.87 -2.84 -7.76
N SER A 202 -8.71 -2.89 -9.08
CA SER A 202 -9.38 -3.86 -9.93
C SER A 202 -8.43 -4.41 -10.97
N GLY A 203 -8.63 -5.65 -11.37
CA GLY A 203 -7.83 -6.27 -12.41
C GLY A 203 -8.30 -7.68 -12.76
N VAL A 204 -7.66 -8.23 -13.79
CA VAL A 204 -7.98 -9.58 -14.27
C VAL A 204 -6.69 -10.32 -14.62
N VAL A 205 -6.58 -11.56 -14.15
CA VAL A 205 -5.46 -12.44 -14.52
C VAL A 205 -5.84 -13.27 -15.75
N ILE A 206 -5.23 -12.96 -16.88
CA ILE A 206 -5.46 -13.62 -18.16
C ILE A 206 -4.36 -14.65 -18.38
N LYS A 207 -4.75 -15.90 -18.61
CA LYS A 207 -3.83 -17.00 -18.92
C LYS A 207 -3.72 -17.18 -20.42
N SER A 208 -2.50 -17.36 -20.92
CA SER A 208 -2.29 -17.66 -22.34
C SER A 208 -2.80 -19.06 -22.69
N LYS A 209 -3.50 -19.19 -23.82
CA LYS A 209 -3.99 -20.48 -24.33
C LYS A 209 -2.86 -21.38 -24.83
N GLN A 210 -1.78 -20.78 -25.33
CA GLN A 210 -0.65 -21.49 -25.93
C GLN A 210 0.39 -21.92 -24.89
N ASN A 211 0.59 -21.10 -23.86
CA ASN A 211 1.53 -21.40 -22.79
C ASN A 211 0.87 -21.20 -21.42
N LYS A 212 0.63 -22.32 -20.72
CA LYS A 212 0.04 -22.33 -19.38
C LYS A 212 0.94 -21.70 -18.31
N ASP A 213 2.20 -21.43 -18.63
CA ASP A 213 3.17 -20.82 -17.72
C ASP A 213 3.18 -19.28 -17.81
N VAL A 214 2.33 -18.68 -18.66
CA VAL A 214 2.30 -17.23 -18.88
C VAL A 214 1.00 -16.63 -18.39
N GLU A 215 1.12 -15.55 -17.61
CA GLU A 215 0.02 -14.74 -17.11
C GLU A 215 0.19 -13.27 -17.49
N LEU A 216 -0.91 -12.65 -17.90
CA LEU A 216 -1.01 -11.21 -18.14
C LEU A 216 -2.02 -10.65 -17.14
N GLU A 217 -1.66 -9.57 -16.47
CA GLU A 217 -2.47 -8.93 -15.44
C GLU A 217 -2.54 -7.42 -15.72
N PRO A 218 -3.51 -6.98 -16.55
CA PRO A 218 -3.94 -5.59 -16.54
C PRO A 218 -4.68 -5.29 -15.23
N SER A 219 -4.36 -4.14 -14.64
CA SER A 219 -4.94 -3.67 -13.38
C SER A 219 -5.08 -2.15 -13.37
N VAL A 220 -6.02 -1.65 -12.58
CA VAL A 220 -6.28 -0.23 -12.38
C VAL A 220 -6.42 0.02 -10.90
N PHE A 221 -5.68 1.01 -10.40
CA PHE A 221 -5.77 1.52 -9.04
C PHE A 221 -6.25 2.97 -9.08
N TYR A 222 -7.38 3.23 -8.42
CA TYR A 222 -7.99 4.54 -8.29
C TYR A 222 -7.97 4.97 -6.83
N GLN A 223 -7.61 6.22 -6.58
CA GLN A 223 -7.54 6.81 -5.25
C GLN A 223 -8.23 8.18 -5.24
N MET A 224 -8.99 8.48 -4.20
CA MET A 224 -9.66 9.77 -4.01
C MET A 224 -9.70 10.18 -2.54
N PHE A 225 -9.23 11.39 -2.26
CA PHE A 225 -9.33 11.99 -0.92
C PHE A 225 -10.66 12.76 -0.78
N SER A 226 -11.39 12.49 0.30
CA SER A 226 -12.69 13.13 0.55
C SER A 226 -12.57 14.61 0.92
N SER A 227 -11.43 15.03 1.47
CA SER A 227 -11.17 16.41 1.92
C SER A 227 -11.13 17.39 0.76
N ASP A 228 -10.23 17.16 -0.20
CA ASP A 228 -9.91 18.08 -1.29
C ASP A 228 -10.44 17.62 -2.65
N LYS A 229 -11.12 16.46 -2.69
CA LYS A 229 -11.62 15.80 -3.90
C LYS A 229 -10.54 15.49 -4.93
N ARG A 230 -9.27 15.55 -4.57
CA ARG A 230 -8.18 15.16 -5.46
C ARG A 230 -8.24 13.67 -5.66
N SER A 231 -8.10 13.25 -6.93
CA SER A 231 -8.11 11.85 -7.28
C SER A 231 -7.04 11.54 -8.32
N SER A 232 -6.48 10.34 -8.22
CA SER A 232 -5.43 9.84 -9.09
C SER A 232 -5.76 8.44 -9.55
N THR A 233 -5.42 8.14 -10.80
CA THR A 233 -5.58 6.80 -11.37
C THR A 233 -4.23 6.30 -11.84
N ASP A 234 -3.95 5.04 -11.52
CA ASP A 234 -2.77 4.30 -11.93
C ASP A 234 -3.23 3.08 -12.74
N ILE A 235 -2.89 3.09 -14.03
CA ILE A 235 -3.15 1.98 -14.94
C ILE A 235 -1.86 1.19 -15.03
N SER A 236 -1.94 -0.11 -14.75
CA SER A 236 -0.77 -0.96 -14.68
C SER A 236 -0.96 -2.26 -15.44
N PHE A 237 0.13 -2.75 -16.01
CA PHE A 237 0.17 -4.02 -16.72
C PHE A 237 1.32 -4.85 -16.19
N LYS A 238 1.08 -6.14 -15.98
CA LYS A 238 2.09 -7.07 -15.48
C LYS A 238 2.07 -8.37 -16.27
N TYR A 239 3.22 -8.74 -16.79
CA TYR A 239 3.51 -10.01 -17.44
C TYR A 239 4.26 -10.90 -16.45
N ARG A 240 3.80 -12.13 -16.20
CA ARG A 240 4.53 -13.13 -15.42
C ARG A 240 4.78 -14.38 -16.24
N LYS A 241 5.97 -14.97 -16.10
CA LYS A 241 6.29 -16.29 -16.65
C LYS A 241 6.86 -17.20 -15.58
N PHE A 242 6.19 -18.33 -15.39
CA PHE A 242 6.53 -19.35 -14.42
C PHE A 242 7.49 -20.39 -14.98
N ASN A 243 8.30 -20.97 -14.11
CA ASN A 243 9.08 -22.17 -14.35
C ASN A 243 8.36 -23.39 -13.76
N ARG A 244 8.86 -24.60 -14.07
CA ARG A 244 8.33 -25.87 -13.55
C ARG A 244 8.39 -25.99 -12.03
N LYS A 245 9.33 -25.28 -11.38
CA LYS A 245 9.53 -25.27 -9.93
C LYS A 245 8.67 -24.25 -9.17
N GLY A 246 7.84 -23.46 -9.86
CA GLY A 246 7.04 -22.39 -9.25
C GLY A 246 7.72 -21.03 -9.21
N ASP A 247 9.05 -20.97 -9.36
CA ASP A 247 9.81 -19.74 -9.60
C ASP A 247 9.26 -18.98 -10.82
N TYR A 248 9.31 -17.65 -10.79
CA TYR A 248 8.86 -16.82 -11.91
C TYR A 248 9.65 -15.53 -12.01
N TYR A 249 9.68 -14.98 -13.21
CA TYR A 249 10.04 -13.58 -13.41
C TYR A 249 8.82 -12.83 -13.91
N PHE A 250 8.80 -11.53 -13.63
CA PHE A 250 7.75 -10.65 -14.10
C PHE A 250 8.32 -9.35 -14.64
N LEU A 251 7.60 -8.79 -15.60
CA LEU A 251 7.81 -7.46 -16.14
C LEU A 251 6.51 -6.70 -15.96
N GLY A 252 6.59 -5.51 -15.39
CA GLY A 252 5.44 -4.66 -15.13
C GLY A 252 5.69 -3.24 -15.62
N GLY A 253 4.61 -2.50 -15.75
CA GLY A 253 4.64 -1.06 -16.01
C GLY A 253 3.45 -0.40 -15.37
N SER A 254 3.66 0.80 -14.81
CA SER A 254 2.60 1.67 -14.31
C SER A 254 2.54 2.98 -15.08
N TYR A 255 1.33 3.50 -15.27
CA TYR A 255 1.04 4.79 -15.85
C TYR A 255 0.10 5.54 -14.91
N ARG A 256 0.62 6.54 -14.19
CA ARG A 256 -0.14 7.30 -13.19
C ARG A 256 -0.44 8.71 -13.67
N PHE A 257 -1.68 9.14 -13.49
CA PHE A 257 -2.13 10.49 -13.81
C PHE A 257 -3.11 11.00 -12.74
N LEU A 258 -3.22 12.31 -12.61
CA LEU A 258 -4.29 12.94 -11.84
C LEU A 258 -5.54 13.04 -12.72
N ASN A 259 -6.71 12.82 -12.14
CA ASN A 259 -7.95 12.77 -12.92
C ASN A 259 -8.40 14.15 -13.42
N ASP A 260 -7.90 15.24 -12.84
CA ASP A 260 -8.08 16.62 -13.32
C ASP A 260 -7.17 16.95 -14.53
N GLN A 261 -6.10 16.19 -14.74
CA GLN A 261 -5.13 16.34 -15.82
C GLN A 261 -5.13 15.09 -16.71
N PHE A 262 -6.31 14.72 -17.20
CA PHE A 262 -6.47 13.57 -18.09
C PHE A 262 -5.52 13.68 -19.30
N LEU A 263 -4.81 12.58 -19.61
CA LEU A 263 -3.75 12.48 -20.65
C LEU A 263 -2.40 13.17 -20.34
N LYS A 264 -2.21 13.75 -19.15
CA LYS A 264 -0.89 14.23 -18.69
C LYS A 264 -0.37 13.31 -17.59
N PRO A 265 0.55 12.38 -17.88
CA PRO A 265 1.08 11.49 -16.85
C PRO A 265 1.87 12.27 -15.81
N LEU A 266 1.71 11.88 -14.55
CA LEU A 266 2.64 12.26 -13.48
C LEU A 266 3.92 11.44 -13.57
N ASN A 267 3.77 10.13 -13.75
CA ASN A 267 4.90 9.22 -13.85
C ASN A 267 4.58 7.99 -14.70
N ILE A 268 5.65 7.42 -15.26
CA ILE A 268 5.65 6.14 -15.96
C ILE A 268 6.72 5.28 -15.30
N GLY A 269 6.33 4.09 -14.82
CA GLY A 269 7.20 3.24 -14.02
C GLY A 269 7.35 1.84 -14.58
N PRO A 270 8.34 1.54 -15.44
CA PRO A 270 8.74 0.17 -15.71
C PRO A 270 9.21 -0.52 -14.42
N MET A 271 8.91 -1.81 -14.32
CA MET A 271 9.28 -2.67 -13.22
C MET A 271 9.70 -4.04 -13.76
N ALA A 272 10.68 -4.64 -13.12
CA ALA A 272 11.04 -6.04 -13.33
C ALA A 272 11.27 -6.71 -11.99
N GLY A 273 10.98 -7.99 -11.89
CA GLY A 273 11.31 -8.76 -10.71
C GLY A 273 11.39 -10.25 -10.97
N ILE A 274 11.95 -10.95 -10.00
CA ILE A 274 12.22 -12.37 -10.02
C ILE A 274 11.95 -12.97 -8.65
N THR A 275 11.37 -14.16 -8.67
CA THR A 275 11.25 -15.03 -7.52
C THR A 275 12.10 -16.27 -7.77
N PHE A 276 13.03 -16.56 -6.86
CA PHE A 276 13.90 -17.72 -6.94
C PHE A 276 14.01 -18.37 -5.56
N ASN A 277 13.56 -19.62 -5.43
CA ASN A 277 13.71 -20.41 -4.22
C ASN A 277 13.26 -19.67 -2.96
N GLN A 278 12.03 -19.13 -2.98
CA GLN A 278 11.39 -18.33 -1.90
C GLN A 278 11.92 -16.90 -1.74
N PHE A 279 13.02 -16.54 -2.38
CA PHE A 279 13.51 -15.16 -2.40
C PHE A 279 12.81 -14.37 -3.49
N PHE A 280 12.35 -13.17 -3.14
CA PHE A 280 11.74 -12.23 -4.07
C PHE A 280 12.65 -11.02 -4.22
N PHE A 281 12.87 -10.58 -5.45
CA PHE A 281 13.56 -9.35 -5.78
C PHE A 281 12.79 -8.61 -6.88
N ALA A 282 12.55 -7.32 -6.69
CA ALA A 282 11.99 -6.47 -7.74
C ALA A 282 12.63 -5.09 -7.71
N TYR A 283 12.72 -4.49 -8.89
CA TYR A 283 13.21 -3.15 -9.09
C TYR A 283 12.25 -2.39 -10.00
N SER A 284 11.90 -1.16 -9.63
CA SER A 284 11.19 -0.25 -10.52
C SER A 284 11.85 1.10 -10.56
N TYR A 285 11.74 1.73 -11.71
CA TYR A 285 12.24 3.06 -11.97
C TYR A 285 11.07 3.89 -12.50
N GLN A 286 10.64 4.90 -11.75
CA GLN A 286 9.55 5.79 -12.15
C GLN A 286 10.15 7.06 -12.77
N VAL A 287 9.87 7.27 -14.04
CA VAL A 287 10.23 8.49 -14.75
C VAL A 287 9.14 9.52 -14.50
N THR A 288 9.53 10.66 -13.93
CA THR A 288 8.64 11.80 -13.72
C THR A 288 8.37 12.52 -15.04
N MET A 289 7.10 12.79 -15.35
CA MET A 289 6.65 13.36 -16.64
C MET A 289 6.02 14.75 -16.50
N ASN A 290 6.04 15.33 -15.30
CA ASN A 290 5.51 16.67 -15.01
C ASN A 290 6.65 17.71 -14.97
N ASP A 291 6.33 18.94 -14.56
CA ASP A 291 7.28 20.07 -14.50
C ASP A 291 8.52 19.80 -13.62
N LEU A 292 8.47 18.81 -12.72
CA LEU A 292 9.61 18.39 -11.92
C LEU A 292 10.64 17.58 -12.72
N ALA A 293 10.30 17.09 -13.91
CA ALA A 293 11.17 16.24 -14.74
C ALA A 293 12.53 16.90 -15.07
N ALA A 294 12.59 18.24 -15.11
CA ALA A 294 13.84 18.97 -15.35
C ALA A 294 14.79 18.99 -14.15
N TYR A 295 14.28 18.74 -12.94
CA TYR A 295 15.02 18.87 -11.68
C TYR A 295 15.41 17.54 -11.05
N ASN A 296 14.94 16.42 -11.61
CA ASN A 296 15.22 15.10 -11.05
C ASN A 296 15.41 14.04 -12.15
N SER A 297 16.20 13.01 -11.83
CA SER A 297 16.45 11.89 -12.71
C SER A 297 15.52 10.70 -12.46
N GLY A 298 14.34 10.91 -11.88
CA GLY A 298 13.37 9.85 -11.57
C GLY A 298 13.41 9.34 -10.13
N THR A 299 12.62 8.29 -9.88
CA THR A 299 12.45 7.66 -8.57
C THR A 299 12.80 6.18 -8.66
N HIS A 300 13.68 5.73 -7.76
CA HIS A 300 14.13 4.34 -7.70
C HIS A 300 13.41 3.61 -6.57
N MET A 301 13.02 2.36 -6.83
CA MET A 301 12.42 1.51 -5.81
C MET A 301 12.99 0.10 -5.91
N VAL A 302 13.51 -0.38 -4.80
CA VAL A 302 14.03 -1.75 -4.63
C VAL A 302 13.11 -2.47 -3.65
N THR A 303 12.66 -3.66 -4.02
CA THR A 303 11.89 -4.55 -3.15
C THR A 303 12.61 -5.87 -3.01
N ILE A 304 12.80 -6.31 -1.78
CA ILE A 304 13.28 -7.65 -1.44
C ILE A 304 12.23 -8.37 -0.60
N GLY A 305 12.17 -9.68 -0.67
CA GLY A 305 11.17 -10.43 0.06
C GLY A 305 11.48 -11.89 0.22
N LEU A 306 10.67 -12.52 1.09
CA LEU A 306 10.71 -13.93 1.39
C LEU A 306 9.29 -14.49 1.44
N ASP A 307 9.11 -15.66 0.82
CA ASP A 307 7.83 -16.38 0.76
C ASP A 307 7.97 -17.76 1.41
N PHE A 308 7.38 -17.95 2.59
CA PHE A 308 7.50 -19.18 3.37
C PHE A 308 6.17 -19.94 3.50
N LEU A 309 6.30 -21.23 3.87
CA LEU A 309 5.20 -22.08 4.35
C LEU A 309 4.06 -22.30 3.33
N GLN A 310 4.39 -22.39 2.04
CA GLN A 310 3.42 -22.69 0.98
C GLN A 310 2.62 -23.96 1.31
N GLY A 311 1.29 -23.87 1.34
CA GLY A 311 0.40 -25.03 1.51
C GLY A 311 -0.22 -25.27 2.91
N ALA A 312 -0.03 -24.38 3.89
CA ALA A 312 -0.59 -24.57 5.25
C ALA A 312 -2.14 -24.63 5.32
N SER A 313 -2.87 -24.22 4.28
CA SER A 313 -4.33 -24.36 4.21
C SER A 313 -4.79 -24.66 2.80
N ASN A 314 -5.84 -25.49 2.69
CA ASN A 314 -6.46 -25.89 1.44
C ASN A 314 -7.69 -25.05 1.06
N CYS A 315 -8.06 -24.00 1.82
CA CYS A 315 -9.24 -23.21 1.48
C CYS A 315 -9.09 -22.57 0.09
N ALA A 316 -10.04 -22.86 -0.80
CA ALA A 316 -10.10 -22.19 -2.11
C ALA A 316 -10.20 -20.66 -1.98
N CYS A 317 -10.79 -20.19 -0.87
CA CYS A 317 -10.91 -18.78 -0.52
C CYS A 317 -9.60 -18.09 -0.22
N THR A 318 -8.52 -18.80 0.10
CA THR A 318 -7.23 -18.17 0.42
C THR A 318 -6.20 -18.36 -0.68
N LYS A 319 -6.51 -19.15 -1.71
CA LYS A 319 -5.71 -19.21 -2.94
C LYS A 319 -5.82 -17.89 -3.68
N GLY A 320 -4.69 -17.26 -4.00
CA GLY A 320 -4.68 -16.02 -4.80
C GLY A 320 -5.16 -16.23 -6.23
N THR A 321 -5.21 -15.15 -7.01
CA THR A 321 -5.66 -15.17 -8.42
C THR A 321 -4.59 -15.66 -9.39
N SER A 322 -3.31 -15.55 -9.03
CA SER A 322 -2.17 -16.03 -9.82
C SER A 322 -1.94 -17.55 -9.71
N GLN A 323 -1.38 -18.13 -10.77
CA GLN A 323 -1.05 -19.55 -10.88
C GLN A 323 0.10 -20.01 -9.97
N SER A 324 0.85 -19.10 -9.35
CA SER A 324 1.85 -19.46 -8.31
C SER A 324 1.25 -20.37 -7.24
N TYR A 325 -0.03 -20.21 -6.92
CA TYR A 325 -0.73 -20.92 -5.84
C TYR A 325 -1.34 -22.28 -6.23
N TYR A 326 -1.21 -22.70 -7.49
CA TYR A 326 -1.80 -23.94 -8.02
C TYR A 326 -0.75 -24.99 -8.44
N ARG A 327 0.53 -24.76 -8.15
CA ARG A 327 1.64 -25.65 -8.51
C ARG A 327 2.38 -26.19 -7.31
#